data_AF-A0A3S4RNI7-F1
#
_entry.id   AF-A0A3S4RNI7-F1
#
_cell.length_a   1.000
_cell.length_b   1.000
_cell.length_c   1.000
_cell.angle_alpha   90.00
_cell.angle_beta   90.00
_cell.angle_gamma   90.00
#
_symmetry.space_group_name_H-M   'P 1'
#
loop_
_entity.id
_entity.type
_entity.pdbx_description
1 polymer ?
#
loop_
_entity_poly.entity_id
_entity_poly.type
_entity_poly.pdbx_seq_one_letter_code
_entity_poly.pdbx_strand_id
1 'polypeptide(L)'
;MTVPSAVRPAVKRQGVITTIMTRVVNAIVRPLTGQAPAAPSGQSPFAWAVLAFVRRNFFNESPVITAVDVAGQQSTTGVITGNIDAIDPDELGKTVDVRASVYAGAAVPTDCGCAPEPGLIGLSFTNPAILGENPGDNWHAPAAVDNTCAYLNPEDFSVAFYRGTETGEVTIDGLGTGNVFLEFEGTLTEGGASEQSFATLIPELATGDLKGVTGKVTSVSSFNPDGSLNGVLTGTVVRPELRYVVVGKPAHGTVTVDRLTGAFTYTPDAGFAATGGADSFKVLVTEKRFNLLNLFRRYNGDPVTTINLNVAGTLV
;
A
#
# COMPACT_ATOMS: atom_id res chain seq x y z
N MET A 1 -65.67 14.23 -27.79
CA MET A 1 -64.26 13.78 -27.68
C MET A 1 -63.54 14.72 -26.74
N THR A 2 -63.27 14.29 -25.51
CA THR A 2 -62.59 15.07 -24.48
C THR A 2 -61.45 14.22 -23.93
N VAL A 3 -60.23 14.71 -24.07
CA VAL A 3 -58.99 14.05 -23.60
C VAL A 3 -58.79 14.38 -22.13
N PRO A 4 -58.46 13.41 -21.24
CA PRO A 4 -58.12 13.74 -19.85
C PRO A 4 -56.63 14.13 -19.73
N SER A 5 -56.37 15.22 -18.99
CA SER A 5 -55.02 15.66 -18.58
C SER A 5 -54.42 14.70 -17.56
N ALA A 6 -53.17 14.27 -17.78
CA ALA A 6 -52.38 13.52 -16.82
C ALA A 6 -51.72 14.48 -15.81
N VAL A 7 -52.06 14.35 -14.53
CA VAL A 7 -51.36 14.99 -13.41
C VAL A 7 -50.07 14.23 -13.14
N ARG A 8 -48.91 14.90 -13.22
CA ARG A 8 -47.61 14.35 -12.79
C ARG A 8 -47.55 14.31 -11.25
N PRO A 9 -47.05 13.22 -10.63
CA PRO A 9 -46.88 13.18 -9.18
C PRO A 9 -45.68 14.05 -8.76
N ALA A 10 -45.89 14.90 -7.76
CA ALA A 10 -44.83 15.65 -7.11
C ALA A 10 -43.93 14.70 -6.32
N VAL A 11 -42.63 14.65 -6.65
CA VAL A 11 -41.63 13.92 -5.86
C VAL A 11 -41.51 14.60 -4.49
N LYS A 12 -41.93 13.89 -3.43
CA LYS A 12 -41.88 14.38 -2.03
C LYS A 12 -40.43 14.55 -1.57
N ARG A 13 -39.90 15.78 -1.66
CA ARG A 13 -38.60 16.19 -1.09
C ARG A 13 -38.47 15.93 0.42
N GLN A 14 -39.58 15.77 1.14
CA GLN A 14 -39.58 15.49 2.58
C GLN A 14 -38.98 14.13 2.97
N GLY A 15 -39.07 13.08 2.12
CA GLY A 15 -38.54 11.75 2.47
C GLY A 15 -37.01 11.67 2.51
N VAL A 16 -36.32 12.52 1.71
CA VAL A 16 -34.86 12.55 1.63
C VAL A 16 -34.26 13.27 2.84
N ILE A 17 -34.88 14.36 3.29
CA ILE A 17 -34.38 15.17 4.43
C ILE A 17 -34.47 14.39 5.75
N THR A 18 -35.58 13.71 6.02
CA THR A 18 -35.75 12.93 7.26
C THR A 18 -34.77 11.77 7.34
N THR A 19 -34.51 11.09 6.22
CA THR A 19 -33.54 9.99 6.14
C THR A 19 -32.10 10.45 6.40
N ILE A 20 -31.73 11.66 5.95
CA ILE A 20 -30.42 12.26 6.20
C ILE A 20 -30.28 12.65 7.68
N MET A 21 -31.29 13.28 8.28
CA MET A 21 -31.24 13.66 9.71
C MET A 21 -31.12 12.44 10.62
N THR A 22 -31.85 11.36 10.35
CA THR A 22 -31.72 10.10 11.11
C THR A 22 -30.34 9.46 10.94
N ARG A 23 -29.71 9.58 9.76
CA ARG A 23 -28.33 9.11 9.53
C ARG A 23 -27.30 9.95 10.28
N VAL A 24 -27.44 11.27 10.31
CA VAL A 24 -26.56 12.18 11.08
C VAL A 24 -26.66 11.89 12.56
N VAL A 25 -27.87 11.78 13.12
CA VAL A 25 -28.07 11.45 14.54
C VAL A 25 -27.49 10.07 14.89
N ASN A 26 -27.75 9.04 14.06
CA ASN A 26 -27.17 7.72 14.29
C ASN A 26 -25.65 7.68 14.10
N ALA A 27 -25.08 8.50 13.22
CA ALA A 27 -23.64 8.65 13.03
C ALA A 27 -22.97 9.37 14.21
N ILE A 28 -23.67 10.28 14.90
CA ILE A 28 -23.19 10.91 16.13
C ILE A 28 -23.25 9.93 17.31
N VAL A 29 -24.31 9.11 17.40
CA VAL A 29 -24.57 8.29 18.59
C VAL A 29 -23.83 6.94 18.57
N ARG A 30 -23.63 6.31 17.41
CA ARG A 30 -23.01 4.97 17.32
C ARG A 30 -21.50 4.91 17.67
N PRO A 31 -20.64 5.87 17.27
CA PRO A 31 -19.21 5.84 17.62
C PRO A 31 -18.96 5.99 19.12
N LEU A 32 -19.95 6.49 19.88
CA LEU A 32 -19.88 6.59 21.35
C LEU A 32 -19.85 5.21 22.04
N THR A 33 -20.06 4.12 21.30
CA THR A 33 -20.03 2.74 21.81
C THR A 33 -18.76 1.96 21.45
N GLY A 34 -17.80 2.55 20.74
CA GLY A 34 -16.57 1.85 20.32
C GLY A 34 -15.34 2.76 20.16
N GLN A 35 -14.23 2.36 20.81
CA GLN A 35 -12.82 2.72 20.56
C GLN A 35 -12.52 4.14 20.02
N ALA A 36 -13.07 5.19 20.61
CA ALA A 36 -12.49 6.52 20.45
C ALA A 36 -11.20 6.63 21.29
N PRO A 37 -10.17 7.37 20.84
CA PRO A 37 -8.98 7.62 21.65
C PRO A 37 -9.37 8.25 22.99
N ALA A 38 -8.74 7.78 24.06
CA ALA A 38 -9.02 8.27 25.41
C ALA A 38 -8.79 9.79 25.48
N ALA A 39 -9.70 10.51 26.13
CA ALA A 39 -9.56 11.95 26.31
C ALA A 39 -8.33 12.27 27.19
N PRO A 40 -7.62 13.38 26.93
CA PRO A 40 -6.57 13.87 27.82
C PRO A 40 -7.07 14.04 29.25
N SER A 41 -6.19 13.86 30.23
CA SER A 41 -6.53 14.02 31.65
C SER A 41 -7.14 15.40 31.92
N GLY A 42 -8.28 15.42 32.62
CA GLY A 42 -9.02 16.65 32.93
C GLY A 42 -10.03 17.10 31.86
N GLN A 43 -10.13 16.42 30.71
CA GLN A 43 -11.17 16.70 29.71
C GLN A 43 -12.35 15.73 29.82
N SER A 44 -13.56 16.20 29.49
CA SER A 44 -14.75 15.34 29.43
C SER A 44 -14.61 14.32 28.29
N PRO A 45 -14.66 13.01 28.57
CA PRO A 45 -14.60 11.98 27.53
C PRO A 45 -15.68 12.15 26.46
N PHE A 46 -16.86 12.62 26.87
CA PHE A 46 -17.97 12.92 25.96
C PHE A 46 -17.64 14.08 25.02
N ALA A 47 -17.15 15.20 25.55
CA ALA A 47 -16.79 16.35 24.72
C ALA A 47 -15.66 16.02 23.75
N TRP A 48 -14.69 15.21 24.19
CA TRP A 48 -13.60 14.73 23.35
C TRP A 48 -14.08 13.81 22.24
N ALA A 49 -15.00 12.88 22.52
CA ALA A 49 -15.59 12.00 21.52
C ALA A 49 -16.39 12.79 20.47
N VAL A 50 -17.17 13.79 20.89
CA VAL A 50 -17.89 14.68 19.97
C VAL A 50 -16.91 15.50 19.13
N LEU A 51 -15.85 16.05 19.72
CA LEU A 51 -14.82 16.79 18.99
C LEU A 51 -14.09 15.91 17.97
N ALA A 52 -13.72 14.69 18.37
CA ALA A 52 -13.10 13.70 17.49
C ALA A 52 -14.03 13.32 16.33
N PHE A 53 -15.33 13.14 16.59
CA PHE A 53 -16.34 12.91 15.56
C PHE A 53 -16.44 14.10 14.59
N VAL A 54 -16.50 15.33 15.10
CA VAL A 54 -16.59 16.54 14.26
C VAL A 54 -15.35 16.67 13.38
N ARG A 55 -14.14 16.48 13.92
CA ARG A 55 -12.90 16.48 13.13
C ARG A 55 -12.95 15.43 12.02
N ARG A 56 -13.30 14.18 12.36
CA ARG A 56 -13.34 13.05 11.42
C ARG A 56 -14.42 13.11 10.35
N ASN A 57 -15.51 13.87 10.54
CA ASN A 57 -16.65 13.86 9.60
C ASN A 57 -16.93 15.22 8.95
N PHE A 58 -16.52 16.33 9.56
CA PHE A 58 -16.73 17.66 8.98
C PHE A 58 -15.45 18.25 8.41
N PHE A 59 -14.31 18.00 9.05
CA PHE A 59 -13.03 18.58 8.65
C PHE A 59 -12.10 17.60 7.93
N ASN A 60 -12.53 16.35 7.76
CA ASN A 60 -11.77 15.34 7.04
C ASN A 60 -11.60 15.72 5.55
N GLU A 61 -10.40 16.07 5.15
CA GLU A 61 -9.99 16.34 3.79
C GLU A 61 -10.18 15.11 2.91
N SER A 62 -10.46 15.34 1.63
CA SER A 62 -10.52 14.24 0.67
C SER A 62 -9.10 13.73 0.39
N PRO A 63 -8.94 12.46 -0.01
CA PRO A 63 -7.68 11.98 -0.54
C PRO A 63 -7.12 12.86 -1.66
N VAL A 64 -5.80 12.84 -1.82
CA VAL A 64 -5.07 13.56 -2.86
C VAL A 64 -4.28 12.54 -3.69
N ILE A 65 -4.42 12.60 -5.01
CA ILE A 65 -3.63 11.80 -5.94
C ILE A 65 -2.26 12.47 -6.09
N THR A 66 -1.20 11.74 -5.80
CA THR A 66 0.18 12.25 -5.80
C THR A 66 0.89 11.94 -7.11
N ALA A 67 0.65 10.76 -7.69
CA ALA A 67 1.24 10.35 -8.96
C ALA A 67 0.32 9.40 -9.73
N VAL A 68 0.52 9.37 -11.05
CA VAL A 68 -0.06 8.36 -11.95
C VAL A 68 1.06 7.90 -12.85
N ASP A 69 1.51 6.68 -12.62
CA ASP A 69 2.60 6.07 -13.37
C ASP A 69 2.02 5.03 -14.30
N VAL A 70 1.94 5.36 -15.59
CA VAL A 70 1.63 4.38 -16.63
C VAL A 70 2.97 3.74 -17.00
N ALA A 71 3.12 2.43 -16.73
CA ALA A 71 4.37 1.74 -17.03
C ALA A 71 4.70 1.95 -18.51
N GLY A 72 5.87 2.54 -18.78
CA GLY A 72 6.29 2.93 -20.13
C GLY A 72 6.56 1.75 -21.08
N GLN A 73 6.33 0.52 -20.64
CA GLN A 73 6.49 -0.69 -21.43
C GLN A 73 5.13 -1.38 -21.62
N GLN A 74 4.58 -1.22 -22.82
CA GLN A 74 3.47 -2.02 -23.29
C GLN A 74 3.96 -3.44 -23.61
N SER A 75 3.17 -4.46 -23.26
CA SER A 75 3.47 -5.84 -23.67
C SER A 75 3.38 -6.01 -25.19
N THR A 76 3.89 -7.13 -25.70
CA THR A 76 3.73 -7.53 -27.10
C THR A 76 2.27 -7.71 -27.53
N THR A 77 1.34 -7.85 -26.58
CA THR A 77 -0.10 -8.00 -26.81
C THR A 77 -0.89 -6.71 -26.63
N GLY A 78 -0.22 -5.58 -26.36
CA GLY A 78 -0.90 -4.31 -26.14
C GLY A 78 -1.29 -4.03 -24.68
N VAL A 79 -0.99 -4.93 -23.75
CA VAL A 79 -1.34 -4.75 -22.34
C VAL A 79 -0.48 -3.66 -21.73
N ILE A 80 -1.13 -2.75 -21.00
CA ILE A 80 -0.50 -1.66 -20.27
C ILE A 80 -0.76 -1.87 -18.79
N THR A 81 0.28 -1.75 -17.97
CA THR A 81 0.17 -1.75 -16.51
C THR A 81 0.56 -0.38 -15.97
N GLY A 82 0.24 -0.11 -14.72
CA GLY A 82 0.65 1.12 -14.07
C GLY A 82 0.13 1.20 -12.65
N ASN A 83 0.38 2.33 -11.99
CA ASN A 83 -0.01 2.58 -10.62
C ASN A 83 -0.62 3.98 -10.44
N ILE A 84 -1.47 4.12 -9.42
CA ILE A 84 -2.08 5.39 -9.03
C ILE A 84 -1.74 5.61 -7.57
N ASP A 85 -0.82 6.53 -7.30
CA ASP A 85 -0.44 6.88 -5.94
C ASP A 85 -1.33 7.97 -5.39
N ALA A 86 -1.74 7.79 -4.14
CA ALA A 86 -2.54 8.75 -3.43
C ALA A 86 -2.25 8.69 -1.94
N ILE A 87 -2.54 9.80 -1.27
CA ILE A 87 -2.43 9.95 0.19
C ILE A 87 -3.75 10.52 0.72
N ASP A 88 -4.10 10.13 1.94
CA ASP A 88 -5.09 10.87 2.71
C ASP A 88 -4.35 11.93 3.57
N PRO A 89 -4.65 13.23 3.45
CA PRO A 89 -3.98 14.27 4.24
C PRO A 89 -4.22 14.17 5.75
N ASP A 90 -5.38 13.63 6.16
CA ASP A 90 -5.83 13.62 7.55
C ASP A 90 -5.66 12.27 8.23
N GLU A 91 -5.48 11.21 7.45
CA GLU A 91 -5.30 9.86 7.95
C GLU A 91 -3.96 9.24 7.56
N LEU A 92 -3.16 8.94 8.58
CA LEU A 92 -1.90 8.19 8.49
C LEU A 92 -2.10 6.68 8.23
N GLY A 93 -3.29 6.25 7.84
CA GLY A 93 -3.68 4.83 7.82
C GLY A 93 -3.61 4.17 9.19
N LYS A 94 -3.73 2.83 9.25
CA LYS A 94 -3.38 2.11 10.47
C LYS A 94 -1.86 1.99 10.54
N THR A 95 -1.24 2.82 11.37
CA THR A 95 0.19 2.80 11.67
C THR A 95 0.49 1.79 12.77
N VAL A 96 1.53 0.98 12.59
CA VAL A 96 2.05 0.04 13.60
C VAL A 96 3.56 0.20 13.67
N ASP A 97 4.07 0.51 14.86
CA ASP A 97 5.50 0.39 15.15
C ASP A 97 5.81 -1.09 15.32
N VAL A 98 6.75 -1.58 14.53
CA VAL A 98 7.11 -3.00 14.48
C VAL A 98 8.39 -3.25 15.22
N ARG A 99 8.44 -4.42 15.85
CA ARG A 99 9.62 -5.01 16.44
C ARG A 99 9.58 -6.53 16.20
N ALA A 100 10.69 -7.09 15.76
CA ALA A 100 10.92 -8.52 15.72
C ALA A 100 12.34 -8.86 16.19
N SER A 101 12.49 -9.93 16.94
CA SER A 101 13.75 -10.66 16.99
C SER A 101 14.05 -11.24 15.62
N VAL A 102 15.33 -11.30 15.24
CA VAL A 102 15.80 -11.84 13.97
C VAL A 102 16.74 -13.00 14.24
N TYR A 103 16.52 -14.09 13.53
CA TYR A 103 17.49 -15.15 13.32
C TYR A 103 17.64 -15.39 11.82
N ALA A 104 18.84 -15.21 11.29
CA ALA A 104 19.17 -15.56 9.92
C ALA A 104 20.11 -16.76 9.94
N GLY A 105 19.77 -17.81 9.20
CA GLY A 105 20.63 -18.99 9.05
C GLY A 105 21.94 -18.64 8.32
N ALA A 106 22.88 -19.57 8.33
CA ALA A 106 24.13 -19.38 7.60
C ALA A 106 23.88 -19.19 6.09
N ALA A 107 24.61 -18.24 5.49
CA ALA A 107 24.53 -17.93 4.07
C ALA A 107 24.94 -19.13 3.20
N VAL A 108 24.10 -19.47 2.23
CA VAL A 108 24.35 -20.52 1.24
C VAL A 108 24.55 -19.88 -0.12
N PRO A 109 25.76 -20.01 -0.73
CA PRO A 109 26.01 -19.49 -2.08
C PRO A 109 24.99 -20.01 -3.07
N THR A 110 24.33 -19.10 -3.77
CA THR A 110 23.27 -19.42 -4.74
C THR A 110 23.40 -18.43 -5.88
N ASP A 111 23.24 -18.86 -7.13
CA ASP A 111 23.17 -17.93 -8.26
C ASP A 111 21.76 -17.31 -8.32
N CYS A 112 21.53 -16.25 -7.54
CA CYS A 112 20.29 -15.49 -7.55
C CYS A 112 20.39 -14.21 -8.41
N GLY A 113 21.45 -14.08 -9.22
CA GLY A 113 21.56 -13.06 -10.26
C GLY A 113 21.83 -11.65 -9.74
N CYS A 114 23.01 -11.40 -9.14
CA CYS A 114 23.39 -10.06 -8.73
C CYS A 114 23.43 -9.10 -9.93
N ALA A 115 22.66 -8.02 -9.83
CA ALA A 115 22.78 -6.92 -10.78
C ALA A 115 24.23 -6.41 -10.78
N PRO A 116 24.87 -6.25 -11.96
CA PRO A 116 26.24 -5.77 -12.03
C PRO A 116 26.38 -4.38 -11.40
N GLU A 117 27.42 -4.19 -10.61
CA GLU A 117 27.76 -2.88 -10.03
C GLU A 117 29.15 -2.47 -10.53
N PRO A 118 29.31 -1.31 -11.19
CA PRO A 118 30.57 -0.91 -11.79
C PRO A 118 31.71 -0.88 -10.78
N GLY A 119 32.77 -1.65 -11.05
CA GLY A 119 33.98 -1.67 -10.22
C GLY A 119 33.89 -2.54 -8.96
N LEU A 120 32.78 -3.26 -8.74
CA LEU A 120 32.62 -4.16 -7.60
C LEU A 120 32.42 -5.61 -8.03
N ILE A 121 32.78 -6.53 -7.15
CA ILE A 121 32.54 -7.97 -7.33
C ILE A 121 31.24 -8.33 -6.61
N GLY A 122 30.25 -8.83 -7.33
CA GLY A 122 28.98 -9.30 -6.76
C GLY A 122 29.03 -10.78 -6.38
N LEU A 123 28.66 -11.11 -5.15
CA LEU A 123 28.47 -12.47 -4.66
C LEU A 123 27.05 -12.66 -4.15
N SER A 124 26.35 -13.65 -4.67
CA SER A 124 24.97 -13.97 -4.28
C SER A 124 24.88 -15.14 -3.32
N PHE A 125 23.98 -15.02 -2.36
CA PHE A 125 23.65 -16.07 -1.39
C PHE A 125 22.19 -15.99 -0.97
N THR A 126 21.72 -17.07 -0.37
CA THR A 126 20.43 -17.13 0.29
C THR A 126 20.58 -17.67 1.70
N ASN A 127 19.73 -17.22 2.61
CA ASN A 127 19.60 -17.77 3.94
C ASN A 127 18.13 -17.81 4.35
N PRO A 128 17.70 -18.86 5.07
CA PRO A 128 16.42 -18.82 5.75
C PRO A 128 16.48 -17.76 6.86
N ALA A 129 15.38 -17.06 7.07
CA ALA A 129 15.22 -16.13 8.16
C ALA A 129 13.96 -16.46 8.96
N ILE A 130 14.06 -16.34 10.28
CA ILE A 130 12.97 -16.50 11.22
C ILE A 130 12.90 -15.22 12.03
N LEU A 131 11.74 -14.57 12.01
CA LEU A 131 11.51 -13.31 12.70
C LEU A 131 10.36 -13.45 13.68
N GLY A 132 10.52 -12.84 14.86
CA GLY A 132 9.42 -12.62 15.79
C GLY A 132 9.12 -13.76 16.74
N GLU A 133 10.10 -14.58 17.13
CA GLU A 133 9.85 -15.69 18.06
C GLU A 133 9.84 -15.27 19.54
N ASN A 134 10.34 -14.07 19.86
CA ASN A 134 10.49 -13.63 21.24
C ASN A 134 9.24 -12.92 21.77
N PRO A 135 8.96 -13.01 23.09
CA PRO A 135 7.87 -12.27 23.71
C PRO A 135 7.99 -10.75 23.46
N GLY A 136 6.89 -10.14 23.01
CA GLY A 136 6.81 -8.71 22.71
C GLY A 136 7.15 -8.35 21.27
N ASP A 137 7.53 -9.33 20.45
CA ASP A 137 7.54 -9.17 19.00
C ASP A 137 6.11 -9.07 18.47
N ASN A 138 5.94 -8.26 17.42
CA ASN A 138 4.65 -8.02 16.78
C ASN A 138 4.73 -8.12 15.25
N TRP A 139 5.90 -8.50 14.73
CA TRP A 139 6.12 -8.92 13.36
C TRP A 139 6.65 -10.36 13.40
N HIS A 140 5.91 -11.28 12.80
CA HIS A 140 6.19 -12.70 12.81
C HIS A 140 6.38 -13.23 11.39
N ALA A 141 7.55 -13.76 11.10
CA ALA A 141 7.88 -14.40 9.83
C ALA A 141 8.57 -15.73 10.12
N PRO A 142 7.83 -16.85 10.26
CA PRO A 142 8.40 -18.12 10.71
C PRO A 142 9.27 -18.81 9.65
N ALA A 143 9.16 -18.38 8.39
CA ALA A 143 9.91 -18.95 7.27
C ALA A 143 10.07 -17.90 6.16
N ALA A 144 10.87 -16.88 6.43
CA ALA A 144 11.30 -15.93 5.41
C ALA A 144 12.53 -16.44 4.65
N VAL A 145 12.68 -15.99 3.42
CA VAL A 145 13.81 -16.28 2.56
C VAL A 145 14.45 -14.96 2.17
N ASP A 146 15.71 -14.84 2.54
CA ASP A 146 16.58 -13.74 2.18
C ASP A 146 17.39 -14.15 0.95
N ASN A 147 17.36 -13.32 -0.09
CA ASN A 147 18.27 -13.40 -1.23
C ASN A 147 19.13 -12.13 -1.23
N THR A 148 20.43 -12.29 -0.96
CA THR A 148 21.36 -11.18 -0.82
C THR A 148 22.46 -11.24 -1.88
N CYS A 149 22.85 -10.06 -2.35
CA CYS A 149 24.04 -9.79 -3.12
C CYS A 149 24.99 -8.88 -2.32
N ALA A 150 26.13 -9.43 -1.91
CA ALA A 150 27.22 -8.65 -1.34
C ALA A 150 28.12 -8.13 -2.46
N TYR A 151 28.44 -6.83 -2.40
CA TYR A 151 29.33 -6.16 -3.35
C TYR A 151 30.66 -5.87 -2.67
N LEU A 152 31.72 -6.44 -3.21
CA LEU A 152 33.07 -6.38 -2.65
C LEU A 152 33.97 -5.43 -3.44
N ASN A 153 34.85 -4.74 -2.71
CA ASN A 153 35.95 -3.99 -3.31
C ASN A 153 36.98 -4.97 -3.90
N PRO A 154 37.41 -4.81 -5.17
CA PRO A 154 38.33 -5.74 -5.81
C PRO A 154 39.76 -5.68 -5.26
N GLU A 155 40.11 -4.60 -4.53
CA GLU A 155 41.46 -4.38 -4.01
C GLU A 155 41.75 -5.20 -2.74
N ASP A 156 40.75 -5.34 -1.85
CA ASP A 156 40.92 -5.94 -0.53
C ASP A 156 39.80 -6.92 -0.15
N PHE A 157 38.83 -7.15 -1.04
CA PHE A 157 37.64 -7.99 -0.82
C PHE A 157 36.78 -7.56 0.38
N SER A 158 36.91 -6.33 0.86
CA SER A 158 36.01 -5.77 1.87
C SER A 158 34.60 -5.60 1.29
N VAL A 159 33.58 -5.85 2.11
CA VAL A 159 32.18 -5.61 1.71
C VAL A 159 31.94 -4.10 1.68
N ALA A 160 31.63 -3.57 0.50
CA ALA A 160 31.24 -2.18 0.32
C ALA A 160 29.81 -1.97 0.84
N PHE A 161 28.88 -2.79 0.35
CA PHE A 161 27.50 -2.87 0.80
C PHE A 161 26.91 -4.20 0.34
N TYR A 162 25.69 -4.48 0.79
CA TYR A 162 24.89 -5.57 0.26
C TYR A 162 23.47 -5.09 -0.02
N ARG A 163 22.80 -5.72 -0.98
CA ARG A 163 21.39 -5.48 -1.27
C ARG A 163 20.70 -6.78 -1.56
N GLY A 164 19.40 -6.83 -1.38
CA GLY A 164 18.67 -8.05 -1.58
C GLY A 164 17.18 -7.90 -1.40
N THR A 165 16.54 -9.07 -1.36
CA THR A 165 15.11 -9.19 -1.20
C THR A 165 14.80 -10.18 -0.10
N GLU A 166 13.82 -9.87 0.73
CA GLU A 166 13.30 -10.80 1.72
C GLU A 166 11.83 -11.07 1.41
N THR A 167 11.48 -12.35 1.33
CA THR A 167 10.12 -12.79 1.00
C THR A 167 9.64 -13.85 1.98
N GLY A 168 8.35 -13.83 2.29
CA GLY A 168 7.77 -14.82 3.19
C GLY A 168 6.37 -14.43 3.62
N GLU A 169 5.67 -15.38 4.22
CA GLU A 169 4.42 -15.10 4.92
C GLU A 169 4.75 -14.38 6.24
N VAL A 170 4.13 -13.23 6.44
CA VAL A 170 4.30 -12.40 7.61
C VAL A 170 2.96 -12.17 8.27
N THR A 171 2.94 -12.22 9.60
CA THR A 171 1.86 -11.70 10.42
C THR A 171 2.35 -10.48 11.17
N ILE A 172 1.68 -9.34 10.98
CA ILE A 172 1.93 -8.13 11.77
C ILE A 172 0.73 -7.93 12.68
N ASP A 173 0.95 -7.87 13.99
CA ASP A 173 -0.13 -7.74 14.95
C ASP A 173 -0.92 -6.46 14.69
N GLY A 174 -2.23 -6.63 14.64
CA GLY A 174 -3.16 -5.56 14.30
C GLY A 174 -3.28 -5.27 12.80
N LEU A 175 -2.38 -5.72 11.93
CA LEU A 175 -2.57 -5.63 10.48
C LEU A 175 -3.02 -6.94 9.84
N GLY A 176 -2.72 -8.09 10.44
CA GLY A 176 -3.10 -9.40 9.90
C GLY A 176 -1.96 -10.11 9.17
N THR A 177 -2.31 -11.04 8.29
CA THR A 177 -1.34 -11.97 7.68
C THR A 177 -1.32 -11.85 6.15
N GLY A 178 -0.14 -11.99 5.55
CA GLY A 178 0.03 -12.07 4.11
C GLY A 178 1.48 -12.28 3.70
N ASN A 179 1.71 -12.63 2.43
CA ASN A 179 3.07 -12.63 1.91
C ASN A 179 3.54 -11.19 1.73
N VAL A 180 4.77 -10.90 2.14
CA VAL A 180 5.41 -9.61 1.89
C VAL A 180 6.61 -9.80 0.98
N PHE A 181 6.98 -8.72 0.32
CA PHE A 181 8.22 -8.58 -0.42
C PHE A 181 8.92 -7.35 0.12
N LEU A 182 10.15 -7.51 0.57
CA LEU A 182 11.01 -6.46 1.07
C LEU A 182 12.18 -6.31 0.11
N GLU A 183 12.57 -5.08 -0.19
CA GLU A 183 13.86 -4.77 -0.78
C GLU A 183 14.72 -4.10 0.27
N PHE A 184 15.96 -4.57 0.45
CA PHE A 184 16.86 -4.02 1.45
C PHE A 184 18.23 -3.70 0.89
N GLU A 185 18.87 -2.75 1.56
CA GLU A 185 20.29 -2.43 1.39
C GLU A 185 20.91 -2.28 2.78
N GLY A 186 22.15 -2.75 2.93
CA GLY A 186 22.86 -2.70 4.19
C GLY A 186 24.37 -2.66 4.04
N THR A 187 25.02 -2.49 5.20
CA THR A 187 26.48 -2.44 5.30
C THR A 187 26.93 -3.26 6.50
N LEU A 188 28.19 -3.70 6.47
CA LEU A 188 28.82 -4.27 7.65
C LEU A 188 29.26 -3.17 8.61
N THR A 189 29.08 -3.43 9.90
CA THR A 189 29.45 -2.53 11.00
C THR A 189 30.44 -3.24 11.92
N GLU A 190 31.04 -2.49 12.86
CA GLU A 190 31.97 -3.04 13.86
C GLU A 190 33.14 -3.86 13.25
N GLY A 191 33.64 -3.42 12.09
CA GLY A 191 34.72 -4.13 11.39
C GLY A 191 34.32 -5.49 10.82
N GLY A 192 33.02 -5.72 10.58
CA GLY A 192 32.48 -6.97 10.05
C GLY A 192 31.86 -7.90 11.09
N ALA A 193 31.85 -7.52 12.37
CA ALA A 193 31.24 -8.33 13.44
C ALA A 193 29.71 -8.20 13.50
N SER A 194 29.17 -7.13 12.91
CA SER A 194 27.73 -6.85 12.89
C SER A 194 27.32 -6.30 11.53
N GLU A 195 26.03 -6.25 11.27
CA GLU A 195 25.44 -5.67 10.07
C GLU A 195 24.27 -4.76 10.42
N GLN A 196 24.00 -3.82 9.51
CA GLN A 196 22.80 -2.99 9.56
C GLN A 196 22.21 -2.86 8.16
N SER A 197 20.93 -3.18 8.03
CA SER A 197 20.16 -3.03 6.79
C SER A 197 18.92 -2.19 6.97
N PHE A 198 18.51 -1.55 5.88
CA PHE A 198 17.25 -0.82 5.76
C PHE A 198 16.43 -1.50 4.66
N ALA A 199 15.26 -2.01 5.04
CA ALA A 199 14.33 -2.66 4.13
C ALA A 199 13.08 -1.81 3.91
N THR A 200 12.58 -1.82 2.68
CA THR A 200 11.33 -1.17 2.28
C THR A 200 10.33 -2.23 1.85
N LEU A 201 9.11 -2.17 2.40
CA LEU A 201 8.01 -3.04 1.96
C LEU A 201 7.55 -2.63 0.56
N ILE A 202 7.37 -3.62 -0.32
CA ILE A 202 6.84 -3.44 -1.66
C ILE A 202 5.33 -3.77 -1.66
N PRO A 203 4.45 -2.76 -1.50
CA PRO A 203 3.03 -2.96 -1.20
C PRO A 203 2.25 -3.68 -2.31
N GLU A 204 2.67 -3.54 -3.56
CA GLU A 204 2.03 -4.12 -4.75
C GLU A 204 2.28 -5.63 -4.88
N LEU A 205 3.39 -6.12 -4.36
CA LEU A 205 3.75 -7.54 -4.36
C LEU A 205 3.21 -8.28 -3.14
N ALA A 206 2.80 -7.54 -2.10
CA ALA A 206 2.21 -8.12 -0.91
C ALA A 206 0.83 -8.73 -1.16
N THR A 207 0.44 -9.70 -0.32
CA THR A 207 -0.81 -10.43 -0.44
C THR A 207 -1.61 -10.43 0.87
N GLY A 208 -2.78 -11.08 0.85
CA GLY A 208 -3.60 -11.27 2.04
C GLY A 208 -4.01 -9.94 2.67
N ASP A 209 -4.01 -9.91 4.00
CA ASP A 209 -4.25 -8.68 4.72
C ASP A 209 -3.11 -7.70 4.44
N LEU A 210 -1.86 -8.09 4.31
CA LEU A 210 -0.73 -7.15 4.18
C LEU A 210 -0.62 -6.45 2.81
N LYS A 211 -1.51 -6.74 1.86
CA LYS A 211 -1.53 -6.02 0.58
C LYS A 211 -1.74 -4.51 0.76
N GLY A 212 -0.91 -3.72 0.11
CA GLY A 212 -0.93 -2.25 0.22
C GLY A 212 -0.24 -1.70 1.47
N VAL A 213 0.25 -2.54 2.39
CA VAL A 213 1.02 -2.08 3.54
C VAL A 213 2.38 -1.58 3.05
N THR A 214 2.72 -0.35 3.44
CA THR A 214 4.00 0.29 3.14
C THR A 214 4.75 0.56 4.44
N GLY A 215 6.05 0.80 4.35
CA GLY A 215 6.87 1.13 5.50
C GLY A 215 8.33 0.84 5.25
N LYS A 216 9.16 1.31 6.19
CA LYS A 216 10.57 0.98 6.26
C LYS A 216 10.88 0.33 7.59
N VAL A 217 11.75 -0.66 7.55
CA VAL A 217 12.25 -1.36 8.72
C VAL A 217 13.77 -1.38 8.67
N THR A 218 14.39 -1.34 9.84
CA THR A 218 15.82 -1.41 10.03
C THR A 218 16.13 -2.68 10.79
N SER A 219 17.03 -3.50 10.27
CA SER A 219 17.59 -4.65 10.96
C SER A 219 18.99 -4.32 11.44
N VAL A 220 19.30 -4.69 12.68
CA VAL A 220 20.66 -4.68 13.22
C VAL A 220 20.93 -6.06 13.79
N SER A 221 21.97 -6.72 13.28
CA SER A 221 22.30 -8.10 13.62
C SER A 221 23.80 -8.27 13.87
N SER A 222 24.15 -9.26 14.68
CA SER A 222 25.53 -9.67 14.93
C SER A 222 25.78 -11.08 14.41
N PHE A 223 26.99 -11.33 13.93
CA PHE A 223 27.38 -12.63 13.39
C PHE A 223 27.71 -13.62 14.51
N ASN A 224 27.25 -14.85 14.32
CA ASN A 224 27.61 -15.99 15.15
C ASN A 224 28.78 -16.77 14.55
N PRO A 225 29.52 -17.55 15.37
CA PRO A 225 30.64 -18.36 14.89
C PRO A 225 30.26 -19.43 13.84
N ASP A 226 28.99 -19.83 13.77
CA ASP A 226 28.46 -20.79 12.80
C ASP A 226 28.01 -20.14 11.48
N GLY A 227 28.19 -18.82 11.34
CA GLY A 227 27.80 -18.04 10.17
C GLY A 227 26.33 -17.61 10.16
N SER A 228 25.54 -17.98 11.16
CA SER A 228 24.20 -17.42 11.38
C SER A 228 24.28 -16.01 11.95
N LEU A 229 23.14 -15.30 11.99
CA LEU A 229 23.03 -13.99 12.62
C LEU A 229 21.87 -13.94 13.60
N ASN A 230 22.03 -13.14 14.65
CA ASN A 230 20.95 -12.76 15.54
C ASN A 230 20.84 -11.24 15.64
N GLY A 231 19.61 -10.74 15.65
CA GLY A 231 19.38 -9.30 15.62
C GLY A 231 18.00 -8.87 16.08
N VAL A 232 17.74 -7.60 15.83
CA VAL A 232 16.43 -6.99 16.04
C VAL A 232 16.07 -6.16 14.82
N LEU A 233 14.87 -6.39 14.31
CA LEU A 233 14.22 -5.58 13.29
C LEU A 233 13.25 -4.62 13.96
N THR A 234 13.30 -3.35 13.59
CA THR A 234 12.41 -2.30 14.08
C THR A 234 11.96 -1.40 12.96
N GLY A 235 10.82 -0.75 13.09
CA GLY A 235 10.40 0.25 12.11
C GLY A 235 8.96 0.65 12.29
N THR A 236 8.41 1.31 11.28
CA THR A 236 7.01 1.71 11.27
C THR A 236 6.42 1.32 9.93
N VAL A 237 5.30 0.61 10.00
CA VAL A 237 4.50 0.26 8.82
C VAL A 237 3.14 0.93 8.89
N VAL A 238 2.58 1.17 7.71
CA VAL A 238 1.31 1.87 7.52
C VAL A 238 0.47 1.07 6.56
N ARG A 239 -0.77 0.77 6.97
CA ARG A 239 -1.83 0.32 6.07
C ARG A 239 -2.65 1.53 5.60
N PRO A 240 -2.62 1.90 4.31
CA PRO A 240 -3.48 2.95 3.77
C PRO A 240 -4.97 2.57 3.89
N GLU A 241 -5.83 3.53 4.24
CA GLU A 241 -7.30 3.35 4.22
C GLU A 241 -7.93 3.65 2.85
N LEU A 242 -7.12 4.02 1.86
CA LEU A 242 -7.57 4.38 0.52
C LEU A 242 -8.17 3.21 -0.25
N ARG A 243 -9.11 3.53 -1.13
CA ARG A 243 -9.77 2.60 -2.04
C ARG A 243 -9.86 3.19 -3.44
N TYR A 244 -9.49 2.38 -4.41
CA TYR A 244 -9.50 2.75 -5.83
C TYR A 244 -10.69 2.11 -6.53
N VAL A 245 -11.48 2.94 -7.23
CA VAL A 245 -12.71 2.51 -7.88
C VAL A 245 -12.76 3.05 -9.31
N VAL A 246 -12.89 2.15 -10.29
CA VAL A 246 -13.14 2.55 -11.68
C VAL A 246 -14.55 3.12 -11.81
N VAL A 247 -14.65 4.39 -12.18
CA VAL A 247 -15.92 5.13 -12.33
C VAL A 247 -16.19 5.57 -13.77
N GLY A 248 -15.22 5.40 -14.66
CA GLY A 248 -15.38 5.55 -16.11
C GLY A 248 -14.56 4.48 -16.81
N LYS A 249 -15.19 3.71 -17.70
CA LYS A 249 -14.53 2.62 -18.43
C LYS A 249 -13.81 3.16 -19.67
N PRO A 250 -12.75 2.46 -20.13
CA PRO A 250 -12.15 2.72 -21.43
C PRO A 250 -13.12 2.44 -22.58
N ALA A 251 -12.85 3.04 -23.74
CA ALA A 251 -13.65 2.89 -24.95
C ALA A 251 -13.23 1.66 -25.77
N HIS A 252 -11.97 1.24 -25.68
CA HIS A 252 -11.34 0.25 -26.56
C HIS A 252 -10.62 -0.87 -25.79
N GLY A 253 -11.19 -1.28 -24.66
CA GLY A 253 -10.67 -2.40 -23.89
C GLY A 253 -11.35 -2.56 -22.54
N THR A 254 -10.63 -3.20 -21.62
CA THR A 254 -11.04 -3.37 -20.24
C THR A 254 -9.93 -2.94 -19.29
N VAL A 255 -10.30 -2.51 -18.09
CA VAL A 255 -9.34 -2.15 -17.04
C VAL A 255 -9.73 -2.81 -15.74
N THR A 256 -8.73 -3.34 -15.05
CA THR A 256 -8.81 -3.77 -13.65
C THR A 256 -7.91 -2.87 -12.82
N VAL A 257 -8.38 -2.45 -11.66
CA VAL A 257 -7.61 -1.65 -10.70
C VAL A 257 -7.68 -2.37 -9.36
N ASP A 258 -6.52 -2.62 -8.77
CA ASP A 258 -6.42 -3.14 -7.42
C ASP A 258 -6.97 -2.11 -6.44
N ARG A 259 -7.93 -2.54 -5.63
CA ARG A 259 -8.68 -1.64 -4.76
C ARG A 259 -7.86 -1.10 -3.60
N LEU A 260 -6.73 -1.71 -3.25
CA LEU A 260 -5.90 -1.33 -2.12
C LEU A 260 -4.64 -0.61 -2.57
N THR A 261 -4.01 -1.05 -3.66
CA THR A 261 -2.72 -0.52 -4.10
C THR A 261 -2.82 0.54 -5.18
N GLY A 262 -3.93 0.61 -5.93
CA GLY A 262 -4.05 1.49 -7.09
C GLY A 262 -3.38 0.95 -8.35
N ALA A 263 -2.71 -0.19 -8.27
CA ALA A 263 -2.10 -0.87 -9.41
C ALA A 263 -3.19 -1.28 -10.41
N PHE A 264 -2.97 -1.02 -11.69
CA PHE A 264 -3.95 -1.33 -12.72
C PHE A 264 -3.36 -2.11 -13.88
N THR A 265 -4.25 -2.85 -14.55
CA THR A 265 -3.95 -3.53 -15.82
C THR A 265 -5.05 -3.18 -16.81
N TYR A 266 -4.63 -2.57 -17.91
CA TYR A 266 -5.47 -2.30 -19.08
C TYR A 266 -5.18 -3.33 -20.16
N THR A 267 -6.24 -3.94 -20.69
CA THR A 267 -6.18 -4.89 -21.80
C THR A 267 -6.99 -4.32 -22.97
N PRO A 268 -6.33 -3.90 -24.06
CA PRO A 268 -7.03 -3.40 -25.24
C PRO A 268 -7.84 -4.50 -25.93
N ASP A 269 -8.90 -4.11 -26.61
CA ASP A 269 -9.59 -4.99 -27.55
C ASP A 269 -8.65 -5.35 -28.71
N ALA A 270 -8.76 -6.55 -29.26
CA ALA A 270 -7.82 -7.06 -30.28
C ALA A 270 -7.65 -6.12 -31.49
N GLY A 271 -8.74 -5.50 -31.97
CA GLY A 271 -8.68 -4.56 -33.09
C GLY A 271 -7.96 -3.24 -32.75
N PHE A 272 -8.08 -2.79 -31.50
CA PHE A 272 -7.40 -1.60 -31.02
C PHE A 272 -5.93 -1.89 -30.70
N ALA A 273 -5.62 -3.06 -30.14
CA ALA A 273 -4.24 -3.52 -29.95
C ALA A 273 -3.47 -3.54 -31.29
N ALA A 274 -4.12 -3.99 -32.36
CA ALA A 274 -3.53 -4.05 -33.70
C ALA A 274 -3.21 -2.67 -34.29
N THR A 275 -4.09 -1.69 -34.07
CA THR A 275 -4.02 -0.37 -34.74
C THR A 275 -3.40 0.72 -33.87
N GLY A 276 -3.45 0.57 -32.54
CA GLY A 276 -3.01 1.57 -31.57
C GLY A 276 -3.94 2.79 -31.49
N GLY A 277 -3.63 3.68 -30.56
CA GLY A 277 -4.35 4.93 -30.37
C GLY A 277 -4.49 5.36 -28.92
N ALA A 278 -5.15 6.50 -28.71
CA ALA A 278 -5.45 7.03 -27.39
C ALA A 278 -6.74 6.41 -26.83
N ASP A 279 -6.70 6.00 -25.56
CA ASP A 279 -7.86 5.62 -24.78
C ASP A 279 -7.74 6.21 -23.36
N SER A 280 -8.78 6.12 -22.54
CA SER A 280 -8.72 6.60 -21.16
C SER A 280 -9.77 5.96 -20.27
N PHE A 281 -9.47 5.88 -18.97
CA PHE A 281 -10.45 5.48 -17.95
C PHE A 281 -10.41 6.45 -16.77
N LYS A 282 -11.44 6.41 -15.92
CA LYS A 282 -11.53 7.29 -14.75
C LYS A 282 -11.53 6.48 -13.47
N VAL A 283 -10.69 6.90 -12.51
CA VAL A 283 -10.57 6.27 -11.20
C VAL A 283 -10.91 7.29 -10.12
N LEU A 284 -11.78 6.87 -9.21
CA LEU A 284 -12.09 7.53 -7.95
C LEU A 284 -11.16 6.97 -6.87
N VAL A 285 -10.52 7.84 -6.10
CA VAL A 285 -9.76 7.48 -4.90
C VAL A 285 -10.53 7.96 -3.68
N THR A 286 -10.86 7.04 -2.76
CA THR A 286 -11.72 7.32 -1.61
C THR A 286 -11.29 6.51 -0.40
N GLU A 287 -11.36 7.06 0.80
CA GLU A 287 -11.24 6.30 2.06
C GLU A 287 -12.62 5.92 2.65
N LYS A 288 -13.70 6.14 1.88
CA LYS A 288 -15.10 5.85 2.26
C LYS A 288 -15.60 6.57 3.52
N ARG A 289 -14.87 7.57 4.00
CA ARG A 289 -15.38 8.47 5.04
C ARG A 289 -16.26 9.53 4.42
N PHE A 290 -17.17 10.06 5.23
CA PHE A 290 -18.08 11.09 4.79
C PHE A 290 -17.57 12.44 5.27
N ASN A 291 -17.21 13.30 4.34
CA ASN A 291 -17.13 14.73 4.62
C ASN A 291 -18.53 15.35 4.44
N LEU A 292 -19.15 15.79 5.54
CA LEU A 292 -20.48 16.37 5.54
C LEU A 292 -20.56 17.71 4.79
N LEU A 293 -19.47 18.47 4.68
CA LEU A 293 -19.41 19.67 3.84
C LEU A 293 -19.45 19.34 2.34
N ASN A 294 -18.99 18.14 1.97
CA ASN A 294 -18.96 17.68 0.59
C ASN A 294 -20.13 16.76 0.22
N LEU A 295 -21.11 16.57 1.11
CA LEU A 295 -22.22 15.60 0.94
C LEU A 295 -22.98 15.72 -0.40
N PHE A 296 -23.06 16.93 -0.96
CA PHE A 296 -23.76 17.19 -2.22
C PHE A 296 -22.82 17.31 -3.42
N ARG A 297 -21.50 17.25 -3.20
CA ARG A 297 -20.52 17.17 -4.28
C ARG A 297 -20.54 15.77 -4.86
N ARG A 298 -20.24 15.67 -6.16
CA ARG A 298 -20.07 14.37 -6.81
C ARG A 298 -18.97 13.60 -6.06
N TYR A 299 -19.23 12.32 -5.77
CA TYR A 299 -18.35 11.44 -5.00
C TYR A 299 -17.93 12.00 -3.64
N ASN A 300 -18.78 12.80 -2.97
CA ASN A 300 -18.46 13.42 -1.68
C ASN A 300 -17.17 14.27 -1.70
N GLY A 301 -16.80 14.82 -2.87
CA GLY A 301 -15.59 15.63 -3.02
C GLY A 301 -14.30 14.83 -3.14
N ASP A 302 -14.37 13.49 -3.18
CA ASP A 302 -13.23 12.64 -3.43
C ASP A 302 -12.66 12.85 -4.85
N PRO A 303 -11.34 12.78 -5.03
CA PRO A 303 -10.71 13.03 -6.32
C PRO A 303 -11.07 11.94 -7.34
N VAL A 304 -11.37 12.39 -8.55
CA VAL A 304 -11.45 11.52 -9.72
C VAL A 304 -10.41 11.97 -10.73
N THR A 305 -9.49 11.07 -11.06
CA THR A 305 -8.51 11.31 -12.12
C THR A 305 -8.90 10.59 -13.40
N THR A 306 -8.46 11.16 -14.53
CA THR A 306 -8.54 10.50 -15.84
C THR A 306 -7.15 9.97 -16.17
N ILE A 307 -7.05 8.65 -16.34
CA ILE A 307 -5.83 7.98 -16.73
C ILE A 307 -5.84 7.91 -18.25
N ASN A 308 -4.91 8.61 -18.88
CA ASN A 308 -4.74 8.59 -20.33
C ASN A 308 -3.81 7.44 -20.70
N LEU A 309 -4.22 6.67 -21.70
CA LEU A 309 -3.49 5.54 -22.24
C LEU A 309 -3.12 5.84 -23.69
N ASN A 310 -1.92 5.41 -24.10
CA ASN A 310 -1.53 5.42 -25.50
C ASN A 310 -1.07 4.02 -25.87
N VAL A 311 -1.87 3.34 -26.68
CA VAL A 311 -1.59 1.98 -27.15
C VAL A 311 -0.76 2.06 -28.42
N ALA A 312 0.44 1.50 -28.42
CA ALA A 312 1.21 1.28 -29.64
C ALA A 312 0.61 0.10 -30.41
N GLY A 313 0.44 0.25 -31.73
CA GLY A 313 -0.03 -0.84 -32.57
C GLY A 313 0.92 -2.03 -32.54
N THR A 314 0.38 -3.24 -32.37
CA THR A 314 1.18 -4.48 -32.29
C THR A 314 1.44 -5.12 -33.65
N LEU A 315 0.81 -4.62 -34.72
CA LEU A 315 1.11 -5.04 -36.09
C LEU A 315 2.19 -4.13 -36.67
N VAL A 316 3.33 -4.73 -37.02
CA VAL A 316 4.39 -4.11 -37.84
C VAL A 316 4.21 -4.57 -39.28
#